data_AF-A0A133NAW6-F1
#
_entry.id   AF-A0A133NAW6-F1
#
_cell.length_a   1.000
_cell.length_b   1.000
_cell.length_c   1.000
_cell.angle_alpha   90.00
_cell.angle_beta   90.00
_cell.angle_gamma   90.00
#
_symmetry.space_group_name_H-M   'P 1'
#
loop_
_entity.id
_entity.type
_entity.pdbx_description
1 polymer ?
#
loop_
_entity_poly.entity_id
_entity_poly.type
_entity_poly.pdbx_seq_one_letter_code
_entity_poly.pdbx_strand_id
1 'polypeptide(L)'
;MKLNLEKNFKSLFKKKVSFTMAALTIFAITGAVSFADGGTPDPNINNDVIKNLQEQANANSDNIAGLRNDFNDFSKKQEEVNKKQKIVNDKYEQLVDNLGTKADQNGNNIDVDKYKEKLGLDKLEDRLDTHGSSIKALKGNKVNKDDYELDKKNINEKIDKEIKDRQDHSKIFNDSIKDHDKKINSLTKDVDELLENAVNGEYVKREVEKEAETRKAADKAHDKAIADNKKAIDNEAATREAADKKHDAAIAENKAAIKKYDTAIDTNKKAIADEVKRSTEVDARHDAAIAANKAGIEANASAIKHLDSKLNKTTAMMTAMNNVDFQDVNAGEVAIGAGVGHFVGSQAVAVGVAYGVNDDLKVHAKLSGVAGDAHYNAIGGGVTYKFRTR
;
A
#
# COMPACT_ATOMS: atom_id res chain seq x y z
N MET A 1 71.64 -19.45 -52.33
CA MET A 1 71.67 -18.59 -51.12
C MET A 1 72.39 -17.25 -51.38
N LYS A 2 72.01 -16.46 -52.39
CA LYS A 2 72.64 -15.15 -52.71
C LYS A 2 71.71 -14.20 -53.49
N LEU A 3 70.47 -13.97 -53.02
CA LEU A 3 69.53 -13.07 -53.73
C LEU A 3 68.63 -12.22 -52.81
N ASN A 4 69.07 -11.94 -51.57
CA ASN A 4 68.26 -11.17 -50.61
C ASN A 4 68.98 -10.06 -49.81
N LEU A 5 70.23 -9.70 -50.12
CA LEU A 5 70.90 -8.57 -49.45
C LEU A 5 70.72 -7.21 -50.18
N GLU A 6 70.60 -7.19 -51.51
CA GLU A 6 70.48 -5.93 -52.28
C GLU A 6 69.15 -5.21 -52.09
N LYS A 7 68.05 -5.94 -51.89
CA LYS A 7 66.71 -5.35 -51.63
C LYS A 7 66.62 -4.69 -50.25
N ASN A 8 67.34 -5.21 -49.26
CA ASN A 8 67.36 -4.64 -47.91
C ASN A 8 68.26 -3.39 -47.81
N PHE A 9 69.35 -3.32 -48.57
CA PHE A 9 70.25 -2.16 -48.54
C PHE A 9 69.64 -0.92 -49.23
N LYS A 10 68.93 -1.10 -50.36
CA LYS A 10 68.22 0.00 -51.05
C LYS A 10 67.00 0.50 -50.25
N SER A 11 66.34 -0.37 -49.48
CA SER A 11 65.23 0.00 -48.58
C SER A 11 65.69 0.84 -47.38
N LEU A 12 66.84 0.48 -46.80
CA LEU A 12 67.46 1.22 -45.69
C LEU A 12 67.98 2.62 -46.11
N PHE A 13 68.49 2.76 -47.34
CA PHE A 13 68.92 4.07 -47.86
C PHE A 13 67.75 5.01 -48.18
N LYS A 14 66.63 4.48 -48.72
CA LYS A 14 65.42 5.27 -48.99
C LYS A 14 64.70 5.71 -47.71
N LYS A 15 64.65 4.87 -46.67
CA LYS A 15 64.03 5.23 -45.38
C LYS A 15 64.82 6.28 -44.60
N LYS A 16 66.17 6.24 -44.63
CA LYS A 16 66.99 7.26 -43.95
C LYS A 16 66.97 8.62 -44.65
N VAL A 17 67.01 8.68 -45.99
CA VAL A 17 66.98 9.96 -46.73
C VAL A 17 65.60 10.65 -46.65
N SER A 18 64.51 9.88 -46.56
CA SER A 18 63.15 10.43 -46.42
C SER A 18 62.87 11.02 -45.03
N PHE A 19 63.50 10.51 -43.97
CA PHE A 19 63.26 11.00 -42.60
C PHE A 19 64.00 12.32 -42.32
N THR A 20 65.19 12.49 -42.90
CA THR A 20 66.00 13.72 -42.76
C THR A 20 65.40 14.91 -43.51
N MET A 21 64.76 14.68 -44.67
CA MET A 21 64.10 15.76 -45.42
C MET A 21 62.80 16.25 -44.75
N ALA A 22 62.02 15.35 -44.14
CA ALA A 22 60.81 15.72 -43.41
C ALA A 22 61.11 16.53 -42.13
N ALA A 23 62.19 16.18 -41.42
CA ALA A 23 62.63 16.93 -40.23
C ALA A 23 63.23 18.31 -40.59
N LEU A 24 63.94 18.44 -41.72
CA LEU A 24 64.48 19.73 -42.17
C LEU A 24 63.39 20.73 -42.58
N THR A 25 62.24 20.22 -43.06
CA THR A 25 61.11 21.06 -43.48
C THR A 25 60.28 21.55 -42.29
N ILE A 26 60.23 20.78 -41.20
CA ILE A 26 59.57 21.21 -39.94
C ILE A 26 60.42 22.27 -39.22
N PHE A 27 61.76 22.21 -39.32
CA PHE A 27 62.64 23.22 -38.71
C PHE A 27 62.64 24.58 -39.45
N ALA A 28 62.24 24.61 -40.72
CA ALA A 28 62.15 25.85 -41.50
C ALA A 28 60.82 26.63 -41.28
N ILE A 29 59.80 26.02 -40.66
CA ILE A 29 58.48 26.63 -40.44
C ILE A 29 58.27 27.10 -38.99
N THR A 30 59.07 26.64 -38.02
CA THR A 30 58.93 27.01 -36.59
C THR A 30 60.02 27.94 -36.05
N GLY A 31 60.81 28.56 -36.92
CA GLY A 31 61.70 29.65 -36.53
C GLY A 31 60.90 30.87 -36.07
N ALA A 32 60.87 31.08 -34.75
CA ALA A 32 60.24 32.18 -33.99
C ALA A 32 58.78 31.95 -33.55
N VAL A 33 58.60 31.08 -32.56
CA VAL A 33 57.63 31.35 -31.48
C VAL A 33 58.39 31.32 -30.16
N SER A 34 58.65 32.50 -29.65
CA SER A 34 59.12 32.74 -28.29
C SER A 34 58.11 32.16 -27.29
N PHE A 35 58.50 31.12 -26.55
CA PHE A 35 57.84 30.79 -25.28
C PHE A 35 58.47 31.64 -24.19
N ALA A 36 57.85 32.80 -23.96
CA ALA A 36 57.92 33.47 -22.69
C ALA A 36 56.89 32.81 -21.75
N ASP A 37 57.43 32.23 -20.68
CA ASP A 37 56.96 32.24 -19.29
C ASP A 37 55.46 32.29 -18.95
N GLY A 38 55.05 31.42 -18.02
CA GLY A 38 53.82 31.59 -17.25
C GLY A 38 52.76 30.50 -17.41
N GLY A 39 53.02 29.28 -16.93
CA GLY A 39 51.97 28.27 -16.76
C GLY A 39 52.53 26.95 -16.25
N THR A 40 52.16 26.57 -15.02
CA THR A 40 52.58 25.33 -14.34
C THR A 40 52.42 24.10 -15.24
N PRO A 41 53.41 23.18 -15.32
CA PRO A 41 53.33 22.02 -16.20
C PRO A 41 52.24 21.05 -15.75
N ASP A 42 51.47 20.56 -16.73
CA ASP A 42 50.60 19.40 -16.61
C ASP A 42 51.42 18.16 -16.15
N PRO A 43 51.07 17.47 -15.05
CA PRO A 43 51.82 16.33 -14.53
C PRO A 43 51.79 15.07 -15.41
N ASN A 44 51.11 15.08 -16.57
CA ASN A 44 50.95 13.91 -17.43
C ASN A 44 51.80 13.91 -18.72
N ILE A 45 52.74 14.83 -18.89
CA ILE A 45 53.69 14.76 -20.00
C ILE A 45 54.84 13.83 -19.61
N ASN A 46 54.90 12.67 -20.26
CA ASN A 46 55.90 11.64 -20.04
C ASN A 46 57.31 12.15 -20.39
N ASN A 47 58.04 12.64 -19.38
CA ASN A 47 59.37 13.25 -19.48
C ASN A 47 60.40 12.35 -20.21
N ASP A 48 60.19 11.03 -20.20
CA ASP A 48 61.05 10.08 -20.91
C ASP A 48 60.94 10.20 -22.44
N VAL A 49 59.79 10.63 -22.97
CA VAL A 49 59.62 10.83 -24.43
C VAL A 49 60.33 12.10 -24.88
N ILE A 50 60.24 13.18 -24.11
CA ILE A 50 60.92 14.45 -24.40
C ILE A 50 62.44 14.27 -24.32
N LYS A 51 62.93 13.54 -23.31
CA LYS A 51 64.36 13.26 -23.13
C LYS A 51 64.92 12.41 -24.28
N ASN A 52 64.21 11.36 -24.70
CA ASN A 52 64.63 10.53 -25.84
C ASN A 52 64.67 11.32 -27.17
N LEU A 53 63.72 12.25 -27.38
CA LEU A 53 63.72 13.11 -28.56
C LEU A 53 64.88 14.11 -28.54
N GLN A 54 65.24 14.66 -27.38
CA GLN A 54 66.41 15.53 -27.22
C GLN A 54 67.73 14.79 -27.45
N GLU A 55 67.88 13.57 -26.92
CA GLU A 55 69.08 12.75 -27.15
C GLU A 55 69.24 12.36 -28.64
N GLN A 56 68.14 12.03 -29.32
CA GLN A 56 68.16 11.80 -30.78
C GLN A 56 68.49 13.06 -31.59
N ALA A 57 68.00 14.22 -31.18
CA ALA A 57 68.32 15.49 -31.85
C ALA A 57 69.82 15.82 -31.73
N ASN A 58 70.40 15.62 -30.55
CA ASN A 58 71.84 15.85 -30.31
C ASN A 58 72.70 14.87 -31.12
N ALA A 59 72.36 13.58 -31.13
CA ALA A 59 73.08 12.59 -31.93
C ALA A 59 73.02 12.87 -33.44
N ASN A 60 71.90 13.41 -33.93
CA ASN A 60 71.79 13.82 -35.33
C ASN A 60 72.60 15.09 -35.65
N SER A 61 72.69 16.03 -34.71
CA SER A 61 73.53 17.23 -34.84
C SER A 61 75.02 16.86 -34.99
N ASP A 62 75.52 15.93 -34.17
CA ASP A 62 76.91 15.47 -34.23
C ASP A 62 77.22 14.76 -35.56
N ASN A 63 76.30 13.93 -36.05
CA ASN A 63 76.44 13.27 -37.35
C ASN A 63 76.45 14.27 -38.53
N ILE A 64 75.67 15.34 -38.46
CA ILE A 64 75.66 16.42 -39.46
C ILE A 64 76.98 17.21 -39.42
N ALA A 65 77.53 17.47 -38.23
CA ALA A 65 78.83 18.11 -38.08
C ALA A 65 79.96 17.26 -38.68
N GLY A 66 79.93 15.94 -38.49
CA GLY A 66 80.86 14.99 -39.12
C GLY A 66 80.81 15.04 -40.65
N LEU A 67 79.62 14.98 -41.24
CA LEU A 67 79.44 15.07 -42.70
C LEU A 67 79.92 16.40 -43.29
N ARG A 68 79.75 17.51 -42.56
CA ARG A 68 80.26 18.83 -42.99
C ARG A 68 81.78 18.87 -43.02
N ASN A 69 82.45 18.21 -42.07
CA ASN A 69 83.91 18.13 -42.05
C ASN A 69 84.45 17.26 -43.19
N ASP A 70 83.81 16.12 -43.47
CA ASP A 70 84.18 15.24 -44.59
C ASP A 70 84.01 15.95 -45.94
N PHE A 71 82.94 16.75 -46.10
CA PHE A 71 82.73 17.54 -47.31
C PHE A 71 83.81 18.61 -47.50
N ASN A 72 84.22 19.29 -46.42
CA ASN A 72 85.29 20.27 -46.47
C ASN A 72 86.65 19.64 -46.80
N ASP A 73 86.94 18.43 -46.31
CA ASP A 73 88.18 17.71 -46.62
C ASP A 73 88.21 17.21 -48.07
N PHE A 74 87.06 16.75 -48.59
CA PHE A 74 86.92 16.40 -50.00
C PHE A 74 87.15 17.62 -50.92
N SER A 75 86.57 18.78 -50.57
CA SER A 75 86.76 20.02 -51.33
C SER A 75 88.24 20.43 -51.40
N LYS A 76 89.00 20.31 -50.30
CA LYS A 76 90.44 20.60 -50.28
C LYS A 76 91.25 19.66 -51.16
N LYS A 77 90.94 18.35 -51.11
CA LYS A 77 91.61 17.34 -51.97
C LYS A 77 91.35 17.60 -53.45
N GLN A 78 90.14 18.02 -53.82
CA GLN A 78 89.80 18.40 -55.20
C GLN A 78 90.65 19.60 -55.68
N GLU A 79 90.89 20.57 -54.81
CA GLU A 79 91.69 21.76 -55.11
C GLU A 79 93.19 21.43 -55.29
N GLU A 80 93.74 20.48 -54.51
CA GLU A 80 95.11 19.99 -54.70
C GLU A 80 95.30 19.26 -56.03
N VAL A 81 94.34 18.46 -56.46
CA VAL A 81 94.39 17.74 -57.76
C VAL A 81 94.43 18.75 -58.91
N ASN A 82 93.62 19.81 -58.83
CA ASN A 82 93.63 20.88 -59.83
C ASN A 82 94.96 21.64 -59.88
N LYS A 83 95.62 21.89 -58.73
CA LYS A 83 96.97 22.49 -58.70
C LYS A 83 98.03 21.61 -59.34
N LYS A 84 98.00 20.29 -59.08
CA LYS A 84 98.97 19.34 -59.68
C LYS A 84 98.80 19.24 -61.20
N GLN A 85 97.56 19.28 -61.69
CA GLN A 85 97.28 19.25 -63.13
C GLN A 85 97.84 20.49 -63.85
N LYS A 86 97.77 21.67 -63.23
CA LYS A 86 98.31 22.91 -63.79
C LYS A 86 99.84 22.86 -63.93
N ILE A 87 100.55 22.32 -62.92
CA ILE A 87 102.02 22.16 -62.96
C ILE A 87 102.47 21.21 -64.08
N VAL A 88 101.69 20.17 -64.38
CA VAL A 88 101.99 19.23 -65.47
C VAL A 88 101.85 19.92 -66.83
N ASN A 89 100.83 20.74 -67.03
CA ASN A 89 100.63 21.48 -68.28
C ASN A 89 101.74 22.53 -68.49
N ASP A 90 102.12 23.29 -67.45
CA ASP A 90 103.18 24.31 -67.55
C ASP A 90 104.55 23.68 -67.91
N LYS A 91 104.83 22.46 -67.42
CA LYS A 91 106.05 21.70 -67.79
C LYS A 91 106.02 21.16 -69.21
N TYR A 92 104.83 20.85 -69.74
CA TYR A 92 104.68 20.37 -71.11
C TYR A 92 104.94 21.50 -72.12
N GLU A 93 104.43 22.70 -71.86
CA GLU A 93 104.67 23.87 -72.73
C GLU A 93 106.15 24.32 -72.74
N GLN A 94 106.87 24.25 -71.61
CA GLN A 94 108.32 24.54 -71.58
C GLN A 94 109.18 23.56 -72.39
N LEU A 95 108.71 22.32 -72.60
CA LEU A 95 109.44 21.30 -73.35
C LEU A 95 109.23 21.46 -74.87
N VAL A 96 108.06 21.95 -75.27
CA VAL A 96 107.71 22.24 -76.68
C VAL A 96 108.48 23.47 -77.19
N ASP A 97 108.68 24.50 -76.35
CA ASP A 97 109.44 25.71 -76.73
C ASP A 97 110.95 25.45 -76.89
N ASN A 98 111.54 24.56 -76.08
CA ASN A 98 112.97 24.23 -76.13
C ASN A 98 113.37 23.27 -77.26
N LEU A 99 112.43 22.49 -77.80
CA LEU A 99 112.65 21.62 -78.96
C LEU A 99 112.44 22.35 -80.30
N GLY A 100 111.76 23.50 -80.29
CA GLY A 100 111.46 24.29 -81.49
C GLY A 100 112.61 25.16 -82.02
N THR A 101 113.70 25.38 -81.24
CA THR A 101 114.74 26.36 -81.61
C THR A 101 116.14 25.78 -81.91
N LYS A 102 116.35 24.46 -81.92
CA LYS A 102 117.68 23.83 -82.20
C LYS A 102 117.66 22.60 -83.13
N ALA A 103 116.88 22.66 -84.21
CA ALA A 103 117.05 21.78 -85.38
C ALA A 103 116.98 22.67 -86.64
N ASP A 104 118.00 23.51 -86.85
CA ASP A 104 119.16 23.23 -87.69
C ASP A 104 118.80 22.90 -89.15
N GLN A 105 118.63 23.97 -89.92
CA GLN A 105 119.54 24.41 -90.99
C GLN A 105 120.60 23.46 -91.60
N ASN A 106 120.67 22.14 -91.46
CA ASN A 106 121.65 21.38 -92.24
C ASN A 106 121.18 19.96 -92.54
N GLY A 107 120.87 19.72 -93.82
CA GLY A 107 120.61 18.40 -94.35
C GLY A 107 121.85 17.53 -94.28
N ASN A 108 121.98 16.80 -93.17
CA ASN A 108 122.90 15.69 -93.05
C ASN A 108 122.19 14.48 -92.44
N ASN A 109 122.29 13.38 -93.20
CA ASN A 109 121.68 12.09 -92.96
C ASN A 109 122.26 11.46 -91.67
N ILE A 110 121.42 11.29 -90.65
CA ILE A 110 121.77 10.59 -89.40
C ILE A 110 121.12 9.21 -89.40
N ASP A 111 121.97 8.21 -89.23
CA ASP A 111 121.71 6.77 -89.22
C ASP A 111 120.71 6.34 -88.13
N VAL A 112 119.57 5.79 -88.56
CA VAL A 112 118.35 5.56 -87.76
C VAL A 112 118.43 4.31 -86.88
N ASP A 113 119.31 3.35 -87.17
CA ASP A 113 119.26 2.06 -86.47
C ASP A 113 119.89 2.12 -85.06
N LYS A 114 120.69 3.15 -84.76
CA LYS A 114 121.26 3.34 -83.42
C LYS A 114 120.28 3.94 -82.39
N TYR A 115 119.11 4.43 -82.82
CA TYR A 115 118.13 5.08 -81.94
C TYR A 115 116.95 4.17 -81.51
N LYS A 116 116.71 3.05 -82.18
CA LYS A 116 115.60 2.13 -81.86
C LYS A 116 115.74 1.48 -80.48
N GLU A 117 116.95 1.03 -80.12
CA GLU A 117 117.21 0.35 -78.84
C GLU A 117 117.17 1.32 -77.64
N LYS A 118 117.52 2.60 -77.86
CA LYS A 118 117.53 3.62 -76.80
C LYS A 118 116.13 4.17 -76.46
N LEU A 119 115.14 3.95 -77.34
CA LEU A 119 113.76 4.42 -77.19
C LEU A 119 112.77 3.33 -76.77
N GLY A 120 113.20 2.06 -76.64
CA GLY A 120 112.38 0.97 -76.09
C GLY A 120 111.07 0.71 -76.85
N LEU A 121 111.07 0.93 -78.17
CA LEU A 121 109.91 0.79 -79.06
C LEU A 121 109.41 -0.66 -79.18
N ASP A 122 110.24 -1.63 -78.83
CA ASP A 122 109.98 -3.07 -78.76
C ASP A 122 108.93 -3.46 -77.70
N LYS A 123 108.60 -2.57 -76.73
CA LYS A 123 107.58 -2.82 -75.69
C LYS A 123 106.22 -2.14 -75.95
N LEU A 124 106.04 -1.49 -77.10
CA LEU A 124 104.79 -0.80 -77.44
C LEU A 124 103.68 -1.79 -77.84
N GLU A 125 104.04 -2.91 -78.45
CA GLU A 125 103.08 -3.87 -79.00
C GLU A 125 102.34 -4.64 -77.88
N ASP A 126 103.06 -5.09 -76.85
CA ASP A 126 102.46 -5.73 -75.65
C ASP A 126 101.52 -4.81 -74.87
N ARG A 127 101.85 -3.51 -74.81
CA ARG A 127 100.99 -2.50 -74.18
C ARG A 127 99.73 -2.26 -75.00
N LEU A 128 99.80 -2.34 -76.32
CA LEU A 128 98.65 -2.15 -77.20
C LEU A 128 97.61 -3.27 -77.00
N ASP A 129 98.05 -4.52 -76.89
CA ASP A 129 97.17 -5.68 -76.67
C ASP A 129 96.51 -5.68 -75.28
N THR A 130 97.27 -5.30 -74.24
CA THR A 130 96.73 -5.16 -72.88
C THR A 130 95.67 -4.06 -72.80
N HIS A 131 95.91 -2.94 -73.48
CA HIS A 131 94.94 -1.85 -73.58
C HIS A 131 93.72 -2.26 -74.44
N GLY A 132 93.91 -3.03 -75.52
CA GLY A 132 92.83 -3.54 -76.37
C GLY A 132 91.83 -4.44 -75.61
N SER A 133 92.35 -5.32 -74.74
CA SER A 133 91.52 -6.19 -73.91
C SER A 133 90.73 -5.41 -72.84
N SER A 134 91.36 -4.42 -72.21
CA SER A 134 90.71 -3.53 -71.23
C SER A 134 89.60 -2.68 -71.86
N ILE A 135 89.80 -2.22 -73.10
CA ILE A 135 88.79 -1.48 -73.87
C ILE A 135 87.58 -2.36 -74.23
N LYS A 136 87.79 -3.66 -74.53
CA LYS A 136 86.69 -4.61 -74.77
C LYS A 136 85.86 -4.86 -73.51
N ALA A 137 86.48 -5.02 -72.35
CA ALA A 137 85.79 -5.21 -71.08
C ALA A 137 84.93 -3.97 -70.70
N LEU A 138 85.44 -2.76 -70.94
CA LEU A 138 84.70 -1.51 -70.71
C LEU A 138 83.50 -1.33 -71.66
N LYS A 139 83.56 -1.85 -72.90
CA LYS A 139 82.41 -1.81 -73.83
C LYS A 139 81.29 -2.77 -73.43
N GLY A 140 81.57 -3.85 -72.70
CA GLY A 140 80.58 -4.78 -72.17
C GLY A 140 79.77 -4.26 -70.98
N ASN A 141 80.25 -3.21 -70.29
CA ASN A 141 79.62 -2.66 -69.08
C ASN A 141 78.78 -1.41 -69.36
N LYS A 142 78.02 -1.40 -70.47
CA LYS A 142 77.04 -0.35 -70.76
C LYS A 142 75.74 -0.70 -70.04
N VAL A 143 75.34 0.16 -69.09
CA VAL A 143 73.97 0.17 -68.56
C VAL A 143 73.02 0.22 -69.75
N ASN A 144 72.11 -0.75 -69.83
CA ASN A 144 71.09 -0.78 -70.87
C ASN A 144 70.21 0.46 -70.72
N LYS A 145 70.26 1.36 -71.71
CA LYS A 145 69.57 2.66 -71.67
C LYS A 145 68.06 2.49 -71.48
N ASP A 146 67.51 1.43 -72.04
CA ASP A 146 66.07 1.12 -71.98
C ASP A 146 65.65 0.73 -70.55
N ASP A 147 66.50 0.00 -69.81
CA ASP A 147 66.25 -0.37 -68.42
C ASP A 147 66.30 0.86 -67.49
N TYR A 148 67.24 1.79 -67.73
CA TYR A 148 67.32 3.04 -66.97
C TYR A 148 66.10 3.94 -67.17
N GLU A 149 65.66 4.13 -68.41
CA GLU A 149 64.47 4.96 -68.69
C GLU A 149 63.18 4.31 -68.17
N LEU A 150 63.08 2.98 -68.22
CA LEU A 150 61.97 2.23 -67.61
C LEU A 150 61.95 2.36 -66.09
N ASP A 151 63.10 2.21 -65.42
CA ASP A 151 63.22 2.38 -63.98
C ASP A 151 62.91 3.81 -63.54
N LYS A 152 63.37 4.81 -64.30
CA LYS A 152 63.08 6.22 -64.07
C LYS A 152 61.57 6.49 -64.18
N LYS A 153 60.92 5.98 -65.22
CA LYS A 153 59.46 6.08 -65.39
C LYS A 153 58.72 5.42 -64.23
N ASN A 154 59.10 4.20 -63.86
CA ASN A 154 58.51 3.46 -62.74
C ASN A 154 58.70 4.16 -61.38
N ILE A 155 59.83 4.84 -61.18
CA ILE A 155 60.09 5.63 -59.96
C ILE A 155 59.22 6.89 -59.94
N ASN A 156 59.12 7.61 -61.06
CA ASN A 156 58.27 8.80 -61.15
C ASN A 156 56.79 8.46 -60.94
N GLU A 157 56.29 7.39 -61.56
CA GLU A 157 54.91 6.92 -61.33
C GLU A 157 54.64 6.57 -59.85
N LYS A 158 55.63 5.99 -59.14
CA LYS A 158 55.51 5.72 -57.70
C LYS A 158 55.53 7.00 -56.86
N ILE A 159 56.33 7.99 -57.24
CA ILE A 159 56.39 9.28 -56.55
C ILE A 159 55.07 10.04 -56.75
N ASP A 160 54.55 10.08 -57.97
CA ASP A 160 53.28 10.75 -58.28
C ASP A 160 52.11 10.10 -57.53
N LYS A 161 52.11 8.75 -57.45
CA LYS A 161 51.15 8.02 -56.64
C LYS A 161 51.25 8.37 -55.15
N GLU A 162 52.46 8.36 -54.59
CA GLU A 162 52.69 8.71 -53.17
C GLU A 162 52.29 10.16 -52.86
N ILE A 163 52.55 11.12 -53.76
CA ILE A 163 52.12 12.51 -53.62
C ILE A 163 50.59 12.59 -53.59
N LYS A 164 49.92 11.91 -54.52
CA LYS A 164 48.45 11.87 -54.57
C LYS A 164 47.86 11.25 -53.31
N ASP A 165 48.37 10.10 -52.89
CA ASP A 165 47.92 9.42 -51.67
C ASP A 165 48.07 10.34 -50.45
N ARG A 166 49.19 11.08 -50.32
CA ARG A 166 49.38 12.05 -49.23
C ARG A 166 48.42 13.24 -49.28
N GLN A 167 48.11 13.75 -50.48
CA GLN A 167 47.11 14.81 -50.63
C GLN A 167 45.71 14.34 -50.23
N ASP A 168 45.33 13.13 -50.61
CA ASP A 168 44.04 12.53 -50.24
C ASP A 168 43.98 12.26 -48.74
N HIS A 169 45.04 11.71 -48.14
CA HIS A 169 45.14 11.56 -46.68
C HIS A 169 45.02 12.90 -45.93
N SER A 170 45.67 13.96 -46.44
CA SER A 170 45.58 15.30 -45.84
C SER A 170 44.17 15.89 -45.93
N LYS A 171 43.45 15.66 -47.03
CA LYS A 171 42.04 16.07 -47.14
C LYS A 171 41.17 15.35 -46.12
N ILE A 172 41.29 14.03 -46.01
CA ILE A 172 40.53 13.23 -45.03
C ILE A 172 40.80 13.74 -43.61
N PHE A 173 42.06 14.01 -43.29
CA PHE A 173 42.44 14.55 -41.97
C PHE A 173 41.81 15.93 -41.71
N ASN A 174 41.85 16.84 -42.67
CA ASN A 174 41.26 18.17 -42.55
C ASN A 174 39.72 18.12 -42.43
N ASP A 175 39.06 17.24 -43.19
CA ASP A 175 37.62 17.04 -43.10
C ASP A 175 37.22 16.50 -41.72
N SER A 176 38.02 15.58 -41.16
CA SER A 176 37.81 15.07 -39.79
C SER A 176 37.99 16.17 -38.73
N ILE A 177 39.00 17.04 -38.87
CA ILE A 177 39.17 18.19 -37.98
C ILE A 177 37.94 19.09 -38.03
N LYS A 178 37.46 19.41 -39.24
CA LYS A 178 36.29 20.26 -39.42
C LYS A 178 35.02 19.66 -38.81
N ASP A 179 34.85 18.35 -38.86
CA ASP A 179 33.73 17.67 -38.20
C ASP A 179 33.84 17.73 -36.67
N HIS A 180 35.05 17.54 -36.13
CA HIS A 180 35.30 17.69 -34.70
C HIS A 180 35.04 19.13 -34.21
N ASP A 181 35.45 20.15 -34.97
CA ASP A 181 35.16 21.56 -34.63
C ASP A 181 33.65 21.83 -34.55
N LYS A 182 32.86 21.26 -35.47
CA LYS A 182 31.38 21.39 -35.41
C LYS A 182 30.80 20.74 -34.15
N LYS A 183 31.27 19.56 -33.78
CA LYS A 183 30.82 18.86 -32.56
C LYS A 183 31.18 19.63 -31.30
N ILE A 184 32.41 20.13 -31.22
CA ILE A 184 32.88 20.97 -30.09
C ILE A 184 31.98 22.20 -29.94
N ASN A 185 31.71 22.91 -31.04
CA ASN A 185 30.85 24.10 -31.00
C ASN A 185 29.41 23.79 -30.55
N SER A 186 28.86 22.64 -30.96
CA SER A 186 27.54 22.20 -30.48
C SER A 186 27.54 21.94 -28.97
N LEU A 187 28.54 21.19 -28.50
CA LEU A 187 28.68 20.87 -27.07
C LEU A 187 28.86 22.12 -26.22
N THR A 188 29.63 23.10 -26.69
CA THR A 188 29.78 24.39 -26.00
C THR A 188 28.45 25.10 -25.82
N LYS A 189 27.63 25.15 -26.88
CA LYS A 189 26.31 25.80 -26.82
C LYS A 189 25.36 25.11 -25.83
N ASP A 190 25.34 23.78 -25.83
CA ASP A 190 24.49 23.01 -24.91
C ASP A 190 24.94 23.23 -23.45
N VAL A 191 26.25 23.32 -23.20
CA VAL A 191 26.82 23.62 -21.89
C VAL A 191 26.45 25.03 -21.44
N ASP A 192 26.54 26.04 -22.32
CA ASP A 192 26.17 27.42 -22.01
C ASP A 192 24.69 27.53 -21.62
N GLU A 193 23.79 26.85 -22.34
CA GLU A 193 22.35 26.84 -22.05
C GLU A 193 22.04 26.16 -20.70
N LEU A 194 22.72 25.06 -20.38
CA LEU A 194 22.59 24.40 -19.08
C LEU A 194 23.10 25.30 -17.94
N LEU A 195 24.22 25.99 -18.14
CA LEU A 195 24.77 26.94 -17.18
C LEU A 195 23.83 28.13 -16.97
N GLU A 196 23.26 28.69 -18.03
CA GLU A 196 22.32 29.82 -17.93
C GLU A 196 21.06 29.42 -17.14
N ASN A 197 20.51 28.24 -17.39
CA ASN A 197 19.37 27.71 -16.63
C ASN A 197 19.71 27.43 -15.15
N ALA A 198 20.92 26.94 -14.87
CA ALA A 198 21.37 26.66 -13.51
C ALA A 198 21.68 27.94 -12.71
N VAL A 199 22.33 28.91 -13.33
CA VAL A 199 22.71 30.20 -12.72
C VAL A 199 21.47 31.06 -12.45
N ASN A 200 20.46 31.02 -13.32
CA ASN A 200 19.25 31.83 -13.17
C ASN A 200 18.22 31.24 -12.19
N GLY A 201 18.37 29.99 -11.74
CA GLY A 201 17.50 29.36 -10.73
C GLY A 201 16.03 29.20 -11.13
N GLU A 202 15.69 29.48 -12.40
CA GLU A 202 14.33 29.68 -12.88
C GLU A 202 13.51 28.38 -12.88
N TYR A 203 14.17 27.25 -13.16
CA TYR A 203 13.57 25.92 -13.05
C TYR A 203 13.14 25.61 -11.62
N VAL A 204 14.03 25.81 -10.65
CA VAL A 204 13.75 25.56 -9.23
C VAL A 204 12.61 26.47 -8.75
N LYS A 205 12.64 27.74 -9.15
CA LYS A 205 11.58 28.70 -8.81
C LYS A 205 10.20 28.25 -9.33
N ARG A 206 10.11 27.81 -10.58
CA ARG A 206 8.86 27.33 -11.19
C ARG A 206 8.28 26.10 -10.49
N GLU A 207 9.13 25.11 -10.18
CA GLU A 207 8.66 23.89 -9.50
C GLU A 207 8.25 24.17 -8.06
N VAL A 208 8.95 25.06 -7.35
CA VAL A 208 8.56 25.53 -6.02
C VAL A 208 7.23 26.29 -6.06
N GLU A 209 7.01 27.15 -7.05
CA GLU A 209 5.74 27.88 -7.23
C GLU A 209 4.58 26.92 -7.52
N LYS A 210 4.78 25.93 -8.39
CA LYS A 210 3.77 24.88 -8.64
C LYS A 210 3.40 24.14 -7.34
N GLU A 211 4.40 23.71 -6.58
CA GLU A 211 4.20 23.01 -5.32
C GLU A 211 3.52 23.90 -4.26
N ALA A 212 3.83 25.19 -4.25
CA ALA A 212 3.17 26.15 -3.36
C ALA A 212 1.68 26.31 -3.71
N GLU A 213 1.33 26.36 -5.00
CA GLU A 213 -0.07 26.44 -5.44
C GLU A 213 -0.86 25.15 -5.18
N THR A 214 -0.26 23.97 -5.38
CA THR A 214 -0.89 22.70 -4.99
C THR A 214 -1.13 22.62 -3.49
N ARG A 215 -0.18 23.04 -2.66
CA ARG A 215 -0.36 23.11 -1.20
C ARG A 215 -1.46 24.08 -0.79
N LYS A 216 -1.48 25.30 -1.34
CA LYS A 216 -2.56 26.27 -1.08
C LYS A 216 -3.94 25.72 -1.45
N ALA A 217 -4.05 24.97 -2.54
CA ALA A 217 -5.30 24.33 -2.93
C ALA A 217 -5.70 23.22 -1.94
N ALA A 218 -4.74 22.41 -1.50
CA ALA A 218 -4.97 21.38 -0.49
C ALA A 218 -5.38 21.98 0.86
N ASP A 219 -4.72 23.04 1.32
CA ASP A 219 -5.05 23.73 2.58
C ASP A 219 -6.47 24.30 2.54
N LYS A 220 -6.87 24.95 1.44
CA LYS A 220 -8.27 25.41 1.25
C LYS A 220 -9.28 24.25 1.31
N ALA A 221 -8.94 23.10 0.74
CA ALA A 221 -9.80 21.93 0.79
C ALA A 221 -9.90 21.36 2.21
N HIS A 222 -8.79 21.31 2.95
CA HIS A 222 -8.76 20.92 4.35
C HIS A 222 -9.55 21.87 5.24
N ASP A 223 -9.39 23.19 5.08
CA ASP A 223 -10.14 24.21 5.81
C ASP A 223 -11.65 24.03 5.61
N LYS A 224 -12.07 23.80 4.36
CA LYS A 224 -13.46 23.52 4.04
C LYS A 224 -13.95 22.24 4.73
N ALA A 225 -13.17 21.16 4.66
CA ALA A 225 -13.53 19.88 5.29
C ALA A 225 -13.62 19.99 6.81
N ILE A 226 -12.73 20.76 7.44
CA ILE A 226 -12.77 21.06 8.88
C ILE A 226 -14.04 21.84 9.24
N ALA A 227 -14.40 22.86 8.45
CA ALA A 227 -15.61 23.64 8.66
C ALA A 227 -16.88 22.78 8.51
N ASP A 228 -16.94 21.93 7.48
CA ASP A 228 -18.05 21.00 7.25
C ASP A 228 -18.17 20.00 8.42
N ASN A 229 -17.05 19.42 8.87
CA ASN A 229 -17.01 18.52 10.03
C ASN A 229 -17.44 19.22 11.31
N LYS A 230 -17.00 20.47 11.54
CA LYS A 230 -17.42 21.26 12.71
C LYS A 230 -18.93 21.44 12.72
N LYS A 231 -19.52 21.79 11.57
CA LYS A 231 -20.98 21.93 11.42
C LYS A 231 -21.71 20.61 11.65
N ALA A 232 -21.17 19.49 11.16
CA ALA A 232 -21.75 18.18 11.38
C ALA A 232 -21.75 17.79 12.87
N ILE A 233 -20.65 18.04 13.58
CA ILE A 233 -20.54 17.81 15.03
C ILE A 233 -21.54 18.66 15.80
N ASP A 234 -21.67 19.95 15.46
CA ASP A 234 -22.62 20.84 16.14
C ASP A 234 -24.07 20.41 15.92
N ASN A 235 -24.43 19.96 14.72
CA ASN A 235 -25.75 19.42 14.42
C ASN A 235 -26.05 18.12 15.18
N GLU A 236 -25.07 17.20 15.26
CA GLU A 236 -25.20 15.96 16.03
C GLU A 236 -25.38 16.25 17.52
N ALA A 237 -24.59 17.18 18.07
CA ALA A 237 -24.70 17.59 19.47
C ALA A 237 -26.09 18.17 19.78
N ALA A 238 -26.61 19.07 18.94
CA ALA A 238 -27.95 19.62 19.09
C ALA A 238 -29.05 18.55 18.99
N THR A 239 -28.88 17.58 18.09
CA THR A 239 -29.84 16.48 17.91
C THR A 239 -29.86 15.57 19.13
N ARG A 240 -28.69 15.23 19.70
CA ARG A 240 -28.58 14.44 20.93
C ARG A 240 -29.19 15.17 22.12
N GLU A 241 -28.88 16.45 22.29
CA GLU A 241 -29.43 17.24 23.40
C GLU A 241 -30.97 17.30 23.34
N ALA A 242 -31.54 17.43 22.14
CA ALA A 242 -33.00 17.38 21.96
C ALA A 242 -33.59 15.99 22.28
N ALA A 243 -32.91 14.92 21.87
CA ALA A 243 -33.32 13.55 22.18
C ALA A 243 -33.26 13.25 23.68
N ASP A 244 -32.19 13.67 24.35
CA ASP A 244 -32.01 13.49 25.80
C ASP A 244 -33.11 14.22 26.57
N LYS A 245 -33.42 15.48 26.21
CA LYS A 245 -34.55 16.22 26.81
C LYS A 245 -35.89 15.48 26.65
N LYS A 246 -36.12 14.85 25.50
CA LYS A 246 -37.33 14.06 25.25
C LYS A 246 -37.37 12.79 26.11
N HIS A 247 -36.23 12.10 26.25
CA HIS A 247 -36.11 10.94 27.12
C HIS A 247 -36.32 11.30 28.59
N ASP A 248 -35.72 12.39 29.06
CA ASP A 248 -35.88 12.88 30.43
C ASP A 248 -37.35 13.21 30.75
N ALA A 249 -38.05 13.87 29.82
CA ALA A 249 -39.48 14.15 29.95
C ALA A 249 -40.31 12.86 30.04
N ALA A 250 -40.05 11.88 29.16
CA ALA A 250 -40.75 10.59 29.18
C ALA A 250 -40.47 9.81 30.49
N ILE A 251 -39.24 9.85 31.00
CA ILE A 251 -38.87 9.24 32.28
C ILE A 251 -39.63 9.92 33.43
N ALA A 252 -39.74 11.24 33.44
CA ALA A 252 -40.48 11.99 34.44
C ALA A 252 -41.97 11.65 34.43
N GLU A 253 -42.59 11.57 33.25
CA GLU A 253 -43.99 11.16 33.08
C GLU A 253 -44.22 9.72 33.58
N ASN A 254 -43.37 8.77 33.18
CA ASN A 254 -43.46 7.39 33.63
C ASN A 254 -43.31 7.28 35.16
N LYS A 255 -42.37 8.03 35.76
CA LYS A 255 -42.18 8.08 37.22
C LYS A 255 -43.42 8.62 37.93
N ALA A 256 -44.10 9.62 37.36
CA ALA A 256 -45.35 10.14 37.89
C ALA A 256 -46.50 9.13 37.76
N ALA A 257 -46.59 8.41 36.64
CA ALA A 257 -47.60 7.36 36.42
C ALA A 257 -47.43 6.20 37.41
N ILE A 258 -46.19 5.73 37.63
CA ILE A 258 -45.88 4.67 38.60
C ILE A 258 -46.35 5.08 40.00
N LYS A 259 -46.04 6.30 40.45
CA LYS A 259 -46.51 6.80 41.76
C LYS A 259 -48.03 6.82 41.89
N LYS A 260 -48.75 7.15 40.82
CA LYS A 260 -50.24 7.08 40.81
C LYS A 260 -50.71 5.64 40.97
N TYR A 261 -50.09 4.69 40.28
CA TYR A 261 -50.43 3.28 40.39
C TYR A 261 -50.12 2.71 41.78
N ASP A 262 -48.97 3.05 42.37
CA ASP A 262 -48.62 2.66 43.75
C ASP A 262 -49.70 3.13 44.73
N THR A 263 -50.11 4.40 44.62
CA THR A 263 -51.18 4.98 45.47
C THR A 263 -52.52 4.26 45.27
N ALA A 264 -52.86 3.91 44.03
CA ALA A 264 -54.10 3.19 43.72
C ALA A 264 -54.06 1.75 44.26
N ILE A 265 -52.91 1.08 44.18
CA ILE A 265 -52.70 -0.26 44.74
C ILE A 265 -52.86 -0.23 46.27
N ASP A 266 -52.25 0.73 46.95
CA ASP A 266 -52.39 0.87 48.40
C ASP A 266 -53.83 1.14 48.82
N THR A 267 -54.53 2.00 48.06
CA THR A 267 -55.95 2.29 48.28
C THR A 267 -56.81 1.04 48.11
N ASN A 268 -56.61 0.28 47.02
CA ASN A 268 -57.35 -0.94 46.74
C ASN A 268 -57.05 -2.03 47.79
N LYS A 269 -55.79 -2.15 48.22
CA LYS A 269 -55.39 -3.09 49.27
C LYS A 269 -56.14 -2.80 50.57
N LYS A 270 -56.26 -1.52 50.95
CA LYS A 270 -57.04 -1.11 52.12
C LYS A 270 -58.53 -1.42 51.94
N ALA A 271 -59.10 -1.08 50.78
CA ALA A 271 -60.52 -1.34 50.50
C ALA A 271 -60.87 -2.84 50.55
N ILE A 272 -59.99 -3.70 50.01
CA ILE A 272 -60.15 -5.15 50.10
C ILE A 272 -60.09 -5.63 51.55
N ALA A 273 -59.14 -5.13 52.34
CA ALA A 273 -59.04 -5.48 53.75
C ALA A 273 -60.29 -5.07 54.55
N ASP A 274 -60.81 -3.87 54.30
CA ASP A 274 -62.03 -3.36 54.93
C ASP A 274 -63.25 -4.21 54.52
N GLU A 275 -63.36 -4.60 53.24
CA GLU A 275 -64.45 -5.43 52.74
C GLU A 275 -64.40 -6.86 53.30
N VAL A 276 -63.22 -7.46 53.39
CA VAL A 276 -63.03 -8.77 54.03
C VAL A 276 -63.51 -8.73 55.47
N LYS A 277 -63.10 -7.70 56.23
CA LYS A 277 -63.54 -7.50 57.61
C LYS A 277 -65.08 -7.37 57.68
N ARG A 278 -65.66 -6.53 56.83
CA ARG A 278 -67.11 -6.33 56.76
C ARG A 278 -67.85 -7.64 56.45
N SER A 279 -67.39 -8.41 55.48
CA SER A 279 -68.01 -9.70 55.11
C SER A 279 -67.92 -10.69 56.25
N THR A 280 -66.76 -10.83 56.90
CA THR A 280 -66.59 -11.74 58.04
C THR A 280 -67.54 -11.38 59.20
N GLU A 281 -67.71 -10.09 59.50
CA GLU A 281 -68.67 -9.65 60.53
C GLU A 281 -70.12 -9.92 60.14
N VAL A 282 -70.48 -9.78 58.86
CA VAL A 282 -71.82 -10.07 58.36
C VAL A 282 -72.11 -11.58 58.40
N ASP A 283 -71.17 -12.40 57.97
CA ASP A 283 -71.30 -13.86 57.99
C ASP A 283 -71.48 -14.36 59.43
N ALA A 284 -70.70 -13.83 60.38
CA ALA A 284 -70.87 -14.16 61.81
C ALA A 284 -72.26 -13.78 62.35
N ARG A 285 -72.83 -12.65 61.91
CA ARG A 285 -74.20 -12.26 62.29
C ARG A 285 -75.25 -13.18 61.68
N HIS A 286 -75.08 -13.58 60.42
CA HIS A 286 -75.98 -14.51 59.75
C HIS A 286 -75.94 -15.89 60.41
N ASP A 287 -74.75 -16.40 60.73
CA ASP A 287 -74.58 -17.68 61.43
C ASP A 287 -75.28 -17.67 62.79
N ALA A 288 -75.10 -16.58 63.56
CA ALA A 288 -75.79 -16.42 64.85
C ALA A 288 -77.32 -16.37 64.69
N ALA A 289 -77.83 -15.64 63.69
CA ALA A 289 -79.27 -15.57 63.41
C ALA A 289 -79.85 -16.92 62.96
N ILE A 290 -79.13 -17.68 62.13
CA ILE A 290 -79.51 -19.03 61.71
C ILE A 290 -79.57 -19.97 62.92
N ALA A 291 -78.56 -19.93 63.79
CA ALA A 291 -78.53 -20.73 65.01
C ALA A 291 -79.71 -20.40 65.93
N ALA A 292 -80.01 -19.11 66.14
CA ALA A 292 -81.15 -18.67 66.95
C ALA A 292 -82.49 -19.12 66.36
N ASN A 293 -82.67 -18.97 65.04
CA ASN A 293 -83.87 -19.41 64.34
C ASN A 293 -84.04 -20.92 64.42
N LYS A 294 -82.96 -21.70 64.27
CA LYS A 294 -82.99 -23.16 64.43
C LYS A 294 -83.46 -23.56 65.83
N ALA A 295 -82.91 -22.95 66.87
CA ALA A 295 -83.35 -23.19 68.25
C ALA A 295 -84.81 -22.81 68.47
N GLY A 296 -85.26 -21.68 67.90
CA GLY A 296 -86.67 -21.27 67.94
C GLY A 296 -87.61 -22.26 67.24
N ILE A 297 -87.21 -22.80 66.09
CA ILE A 297 -87.98 -23.83 65.36
C ILE A 297 -88.07 -25.11 66.18
N GLU A 298 -86.98 -25.55 66.83
CA GLU A 298 -86.97 -26.74 67.69
C GLU A 298 -87.86 -26.58 68.94
N ALA A 299 -87.84 -25.38 69.55
CA ALA A 299 -88.71 -25.04 70.66
C ALA A 299 -90.20 -25.05 70.24
N ASN A 300 -90.51 -24.44 69.10
CA ASN A 300 -91.87 -24.43 68.54
C ASN A 300 -92.35 -25.85 68.20
N ALA A 301 -91.50 -26.67 67.58
CA ALA A 301 -91.82 -28.07 67.28
C ALA A 301 -92.16 -28.87 68.55
N SER A 302 -91.42 -28.63 69.64
CA SER A 302 -91.69 -29.25 70.95
C SER A 302 -93.00 -28.76 71.57
N ALA A 303 -93.27 -27.45 71.51
CA ALA A 303 -94.53 -26.87 71.98
C ALA A 303 -95.74 -27.41 71.22
N ILE A 304 -95.64 -27.55 69.89
CA ILE A 304 -96.69 -28.13 69.05
C ILE A 304 -96.95 -29.58 69.43
N LYS A 305 -95.92 -30.41 69.63
CA LYS A 305 -96.09 -31.79 70.09
C LYS A 305 -96.79 -31.87 71.46
N HIS A 306 -96.45 -30.97 72.38
CA HIS A 306 -97.11 -30.91 73.67
C HIS A 306 -98.59 -30.50 73.55
N LEU A 307 -98.90 -29.52 72.69
CA LEU A 307 -100.27 -29.12 72.40
C LEU A 307 -101.08 -30.25 71.77
N ASP A 308 -100.51 -30.97 70.80
CA ASP A 308 -101.13 -32.15 70.19
C ASP A 308 -101.45 -33.22 71.25
N SER A 309 -100.49 -33.54 72.13
CA SER A 309 -100.73 -34.47 73.25
C SER A 309 -101.85 -33.99 74.17
N LYS A 310 -101.86 -32.70 74.55
CA LYS A 310 -102.91 -32.11 75.39
C LYS A 310 -104.28 -32.17 74.72
N LEU A 311 -104.37 -31.87 73.43
CA LEU A 311 -105.61 -31.97 72.65
C LEU A 311 -106.10 -33.42 72.58
N ASN A 312 -105.21 -34.37 72.32
CA ASN A 312 -105.56 -35.79 72.25
C ASN A 312 -106.11 -36.29 73.58
N LYS A 313 -105.42 -35.96 74.69
CA LYS A 313 -105.83 -36.24 76.07
C LYS A 313 -107.19 -35.61 76.42
N THR A 314 -107.36 -34.33 76.08
CA THR A 314 -108.61 -33.60 76.34
C THR A 314 -109.77 -34.20 75.56
N THR A 315 -109.56 -34.54 74.30
CA THR A 315 -110.58 -35.15 73.44
C THR A 315 -110.95 -36.55 73.95
N ALA A 316 -109.96 -37.36 74.36
CA ALA A 316 -110.22 -38.66 74.99
C ALA A 316 -111.08 -38.52 76.27
N MET A 317 -110.77 -37.53 77.11
CA MET A 317 -111.57 -37.20 78.31
C MET A 317 -113.01 -36.81 77.95
N MET A 318 -113.20 -35.91 76.99
CA MET A 318 -114.54 -35.52 76.55
C MET A 318 -115.33 -36.71 75.98
N THR A 319 -114.69 -37.58 75.20
CA THR A 319 -115.30 -38.82 74.73
C THR A 319 -115.68 -39.73 75.89
N ALA A 320 -114.80 -39.91 76.89
CA ALA A 320 -115.10 -40.70 78.08
C ALA A 320 -116.31 -40.15 78.86
N MET A 321 -116.37 -38.83 79.06
CA MET A 321 -117.49 -38.16 79.72
C MET A 321 -118.79 -38.29 78.92
N ASN A 322 -118.74 -38.18 77.59
CA ASN A 322 -119.92 -38.35 76.74
C ASN A 322 -120.46 -39.79 76.80
N ASN A 323 -119.58 -40.78 76.92
CA ASN A 323 -119.97 -42.19 77.09
C ASN A 323 -120.60 -42.50 78.46
N VAL A 324 -120.50 -41.59 79.45
CA VAL A 324 -121.25 -41.71 80.71
C VAL A 324 -122.72 -41.37 80.45
N ASP A 325 -123.57 -42.38 80.39
CA ASP A 325 -124.99 -42.23 80.09
C ASP A 325 -125.85 -42.03 81.34
N PHE A 326 -126.76 -41.06 81.28
CA PHE A 326 -127.74 -40.73 82.33
C PHE A 326 -129.15 -40.53 81.76
N GLN A 327 -129.44 -41.08 80.57
CA GLN A 327 -130.75 -40.93 79.94
C GLN A 327 -131.88 -41.56 80.77
N ASP A 328 -131.61 -42.66 81.46
CA ASP A 328 -132.62 -43.50 82.14
C ASP A 328 -132.78 -43.25 83.66
N VAL A 329 -132.34 -42.10 84.18
CA VAL A 329 -132.50 -41.76 85.62
C VAL A 329 -133.91 -41.24 85.91
N ASN A 330 -134.71 -41.89 86.76
CA ASN A 330 -136.09 -41.46 87.06
C ASN A 330 -136.16 -40.41 88.20
N ALA A 331 -137.36 -39.87 88.43
CA ALA A 331 -137.60 -38.92 89.52
C ALA A 331 -137.27 -39.54 90.89
N GLY A 332 -136.48 -38.81 91.69
CA GLY A 332 -136.00 -39.25 93.00
C GLY A 332 -134.81 -40.21 92.97
N GLU A 333 -134.35 -40.64 91.79
CA GLU A 333 -133.22 -41.56 91.67
C GLU A 333 -131.88 -40.82 91.55
N VAL A 334 -130.85 -41.43 92.14
CA VAL A 334 -129.43 -41.07 91.94
C VAL A 334 -128.80 -42.16 91.09
N ALA A 335 -128.17 -41.79 89.98
CA ALA A 335 -127.38 -42.69 89.16
C ALA A 335 -125.89 -42.35 89.24
N ILE A 336 -125.06 -43.38 89.22
CA ILE A 336 -123.61 -43.27 89.11
C ILE A 336 -123.21 -44.01 87.84
N GLY A 337 -122.46 -43.32 86.98
CA GLY A 337 -122.03 -43.86 85.69
C GLY A 337 -120.52 -43.76 85.54
N ALA A 338 -119.94 -44.69 84.78
CA ALA A 338 -118.54 -44.66 84.40
C ALA A 338 -118.41 -44.88 82.89
N GLY A 339 -117.42 -44.24 82.27
CA GLY A 339 -117.20 -44.29 80.83
C GLY A 339 -115.71 -44.26 80.52
N VAL A 340 -115.34 -44.88 79.42
CA VAL A 340 -113.96 -44.83 78.89
C VAL A 340 -113.96 -44.19 77.53
N GLY A 341 -112.90 -43.44 77.23
CA GLY A 341 -112.71 -42.74 75.98
C GLY A 341 -111.31 -42.99 75.45
N HIS A 342 -111.21 -43.27 74.16
CA HIS A 342 -109.94 -43.42 73.47
C HIS A 342 -109.91 -42.46 72.28
N PHE A 343 -108.83 -41.69 72.15
CA PHE A 343 -108.61 -40.79 71.03
C PHE A 343 -107.11 -40.69 70.72
N VAL A 344 -106.73 -41.03 69.48
CA VAL A 344 -105.37 -40.94 68.92
C VAL A 344 -104.27 -41.29 69.94
N GLY A 345 -104.31 -42.52 70.46
CA GLY A 345 -103.29 -43.06 71.37
C GLY A 345 -103.38 -42.59 72.82
N SER A 346 -104.33 -41.70 73.17
CA SER A 346 -104.63 -41.31 74.54
C SER A 346 -105.91 -42.00 75.02
N GLN A 347 -105.91 -42.44 76.27
CA GLN A 347 -107.05 -43.08 76.93
C GLN A 347 -107.45 -42.27 78.17
N ALA A 348 -108.74 -42.14 78.40
CA ALA A 348 -109.29 -41.47 79.56
C ALA A 348 -110.46 -42.24 80.15
N VAL A 349 -110.67 -42.04 81.44
CA VAL A 349 -111.77 -42.61 82.21
C VAL A 349 -112.56 -41.48 82.82
N ALA A 350 -113.88 -41.59 82.78
CA ALA A 350 -114.80 -40.64 83.39
C ALA A 350 -115.73 -41.36 84.36
N VAL A 351 -116.09 -40.67 85.43
CA VAL A 351 -117.11 -41.05 86.38
C VAL A 351 -118.07 -39.88 86.55
N GLY A 352 -119.34 -40.15 86.73
CA GLY A 352 -120.32 -39.10 86.94
C GLY A 352 -121.44 -39.55 87.86
N VAL A 353 -122.16 -38.55 88.35
CA VAL A 353 -123.37 -38.72 89.13
C VAL A 353 -124.48 -37.89 88.51
N ALA A 354 -125.70 -38.43 88.53
CA ALA A 354 -126.89 -37.74 88.09
C ALA A 354 -128.01 -37.91 89.10
N TYR A 355 -128.87 -36.89 89.19
CA TYR A 355 -130.05 -36.89 90.06
C TYR A 355 -131.27 -36.43 89.27
N GLY A 356 -132.32 -37.25 89.27
CA GLY A 356 -133.62 -36.90 88.70
C GLY A 356 -134.43 -36.10 89.71
N VAL A 357 -134.47 -34.77 89.57
CA VAL A 357 -135.20 -33.90 90.50
C VAL A 357 -136.71 -34.13 90.39
N ASN A 358 -137.22 -34.30 89.17
CA ASN A 358 -138.56 -34.78 88.85
C ASN A 358 -138.54 -35.46 87.45
N ASP A 359 -139.69 -35.93 86.96
CA ASP A 359 -139.74 -36.68 85.68
C ASP A 359 -139.24 -35.86 84.47
N ASP A 360 -139.30 -34.52 84.59
CA ASP A 360 -138.95 -33.60 83.53
C ASP A 360 -137.58 -32.93 83.73
N LEU A 361 -137.01 -32.90 84.95
CA LEU A 361 -135.76 -32.20 85.29
C LEU A 361 -134.70 -33.17 85.83
N LYS A 362 -133.55 -33.19 85.15
CA LYS A 362 -132.37 -33.97 85.57
C LYS A 362 -131.16 -33.07 85.68
N VAL A 363 -130.33 -33.30 86.70
CA VAL A 363 -129.03 -32.66 86.85
C VAL A 363 -127.94 -33.72 86.85
N HIS A 364 -126.80 -33.46 86.22
CA HIS A 364 -125.67 -34.39 86.21
C HIS A 364 -124.33 -33.65 86.33
N ALA A 365 -123.38 -34.31 86.96
CA ALA A 365 -121.99 -33.88 87.05
C ALA A 365 -121.08 -35.05 86.67
N LYS A 366 -120.03 -34.78 85.92
CA LYS A 366 -119.07 -35.74 85.39
C LYS A 366 -117.66 -35.22 85.67
N LEU A 367 -116.77 -36.11 86.07
CA LEU A 367 -115.34 -35.91 86.23
C LEU A 367 -114.63 -36.92 85.34
N SER A 368 -113.58 -36.50 84.65
CA SER A 368 -112.72 -37.40 83.88
C SER A 368 -111.26 -37.15 84.16
N GLY A 369 -110.44 -38.19 83.97
CA GLY A 369 -108.99 -38.11 83.98
C GLY A 369 -108.38 -38.99 82.89
N VAL A 370 -107.19 -38.63 82.43
CA VAL A 370 -106.41 -39.44 81.50
C VAL A 370 -105.77 -40.61 82.25
N ALA A 371 -105.82 -41.81 81.67
CA ALA A 371 -105.19 -43.00 82.26
C ALA A 371 -103.66 -42.85 82.22
N GLY A 372 -103.02 -42.94 83.40
CA GLY A 372 -101.56 -42.83 83.53
C GLY A 372 -101.01 -41.41 83.60
N ASP A 373 -101.86 -40.37 83.56
CA ASP A 373 -101.44 -38.97 83.72
C ASP A 373 -102.42 -38.19 84.60
N ALA A 374 -102.09 -38.09 85.90
CA ALA A 374 -102.94 -37.48 86.92
C ALA A 374 -103.09 -35.95 86.77
N HIS A 375 -102.26 -35.30 85.95
CA HIS A 375 -102.32 -33.85 85.76
C HIS A 375 -103.39 -33.42 84.75
N TYR A 376 -103.95 -34.36 83.99
CA TYR A 376 -105.03 -34.09 83.04
C TYR A 376 -106.34 -34.65 83.57
N ASN A 377 -107.12 -33.77 84.19
CA ASN A 377 -108.49 -34.01 84.62
C ASN A 377 -109.43 -32.90 84.10
N ALA A 378 -110.69 -33.24 83.92
CA ALA A 378 -111.73 -32.31 83.50
C ALA A 378 -113.03 -32.58 84.26
N ILE A 379 -113.77 -31.53 84.58
CA ILE A 379 -115.07 -31.61 85.27
C ILE A 379 -116.09 -30.91 84.39
N GLY A 380 -117.27 -31.51 84.25
CA GLY A 380 -118.39 -30.95 83.49
C GLY A 380 -119.71 -31.24 84.20
N GLY A 381 -120.65 -30.32 84.12
CA GLY A 381 -122.00 -30.49 84.66
C GLY A 381 -123.04 -29.99 83.68
N GLY A 382 -124.24 -30.54 83.77
CA GLY A 382 -125.34 -30.21 82.88
C GLY A 382 -126.70 -30.38 83.56
N VAL A 383 -127.67 -29.67 83.01
CA VAL A 383 -129.08 -29.75 83.41
C VAL A 383 -129.90 -30.04 82.15
N THR A 384 -130.80 -31.00 82.24
CA THR A 384 -131.71 -31.37 81.17
C THR A 384 -133.14 -31.18 81.65
N TYR A 385 -133.94 -30.44 80.88
CA TYR A 385 -135.38 -30.30 81.12
C TYR A 385 -136.17 -30.83 79.91
N LYS A 386 -137.14 -31.71 80.13
CA LYS A 386 -138.00 -32.29 79.10
C LYS A 386 -139.32 -31.53 79.04
N PHE A 387 -139.75 -31.15 77.84
CA PHE A 387 -141.05 -30.55 77.59
C PHE A 387 -141.85 -31.48 76.67
N ARG A 388 -143.14 -31.67 76.95
CA ARG A 388 -144.04 -32.39 76.04
C ARG A 388 -144.64 -31.39 75.05
N THR A 389 -144.42 -31.61 73.76
CA THR A 389 -145.17 -30.94 72.70
C THR A 389 -146.25 -31.91 72.24
N ARG A 390 -147.46 -31.39 72.06
CA ARG A 390 -148.75 -32.12 72.06
C ARG A 390 -148.83 -33.32 71.11
#